data_AF-A0A1G8YB43-F1
#
_entry.id   AF-A0A1G8YB43-F1
#
_cell.length_a   1.000
_cell.length_b   1.000
_cell.length_c   1.000
_cell.angle_alpha   90.00
_cell.angle_beta   90.00
_cell.angle_gamma   90.00
#
_symmetry.space_group_name_H-M   'P 1'
#
loop_
_entity.id
_entity.type
_entity.pdbx_description
1 polymer ?
#
loop_
_entity_poly.entity_id
_entity_poly.type
_entity_poly.pdbx_seq_one_letter_code
_entity_poly.pdbx_strand_id
1 'polypeptide(L)'
;MNSDVALKELYYHVLKTCFAYEIHMEPGMTFIDMWKALITKLDHPTKMVLKTRLQEDIVHQRGSVFAEMLVLLEKQEKSAKESQKQTG
;
A
#
# COMPACT_ATOMS: atom_id res chain seq x y z
N MET A 1 -8.16 -16.91 13.83
CA MET A 1 -9.34 -16.95 12.94
C MET A 1 -9.67 -15.61 12.30
N ASN A 2 -9.54 -14.45 12.98
CA ASN A 2 -9.86 -13.14 12.37
C ASN A 2 -8.81 -12.63 11.35
N SER A 3 -7.55 -13.06 11.47
CA SER A 3 -6.45 -12.57 10.61
C SER A 3 -6.61 -12.96 9.14
N ASP A 4 -7.15 -14.15 8.85
CA ASP A 4 -7.35 -14.62 7.47
C ASP A 4 -8.47 -13.87 6.75
N VAL A 5 -9.51 -13.46 7.49
CA VAL A 5 -10.61 -12.64 6.95
C VAL A 5 -10.09 -11.23 6.67
N ALA A 6 -9.38 -10.62 7.62
CA ALA A 6 -8.78 -9.30 7.43
C ALA A 6 -7.80 -9.27 6.25
N LEU A 7 -7.00 -10.34 6.07
CA LEU A 7 -6.08 -10.46 4.94
C LEU A 7 -6.81 -10.57 3.59
N LYS A 8 -7.89 -11.35 3.51
CA LYS A 8 -8.71 -11.44 2.31
C LYS A 8 -9.40 -10.13 1.99
N GLU A 9 -9.98 -9.46 2.99
CA GLU A 9 -10.60 -8.15 2.82
C GLU A 9 -9.60 -7.11 2.33
N LEU A 10 -8.40 -7.09 2.91
CA LEU A 10 -7.31 -6.23 2.46
C LEU A 10 -6.92 -6.50 1.00
N TYR A 11 -6.78 -7.77 0.63
CA TYR A 11 -6.50 -8.18 -0.74
C TYR A 11 -7.57 -7.64 -1.71
N TYR A 12 -8.85 -7.86 -1.39
CA TYR A 12 -9.96 -7.38 -2.22
C TYR A 12 -10.00 -5.86 -2.33
N HIS A 13 -9.70 -5.14 -1.25
CA HIS A 13 -9.62 -3.69 -1.28
C HIS A 13 -8.50 -3.20 -2.19
N VAL A 14 -7.28 -3.74 -2.04
CA VAL A 14 -6.14 -3.36 -2.90
C VAL A 14 -6.47 -3.65 -4.37
N LEU A 15 -7.02 -4.82 -4.68
CA LEU A 15 -7.40 -5.18 -6.04
C LEU A 15 -8.44 -4.22 -6.62
N LYS A 16 -9.51 -3.93 -5.86
CA LYS A 16 -10.57 -3.00 -6.28
C LYS A 16 -10.03 -1.59 -6.51
N THR A 17 -9.14 -1.12 -5.63
CA THR A 17 -8.53 0.20 -5.80
C THR A 17 -7.58 0.22 -6.98
N CYS A 18 -6.81 -0.84 -7.23
CA CYS A 18 -6.00 -0.95 -8.45
C CYS A 18 -6.86 -0.81 -9.71
N PHE A 19 -8.00 -1.49 -9.75
CA PHE A 19 -8.95 -1.37 -10.86
C PHE A 19 -9.50 0.06 -11.01
N ALA A 20 -9.85 0.72 -9.90
CA ALA A 20 -10.34 2.10 -9.91
C ALA A 20 -9.30 3.12 -10.39
N TYR A 21 -8.01 2.83 -10.22
CA TYR A 21 -6.89 3.64 -10.70
C TYR A 21 -6.35 3.18 -12.07
N GLU A 22 -7.09 2.32 -12.78
CA GLU A 22 -6.70 1.77 -14.09
C GLU A 22 -5.32 1.10 -14.08
N ILE A 23 -4.96 0.48 -12.96
CA ILE A 23 -3.73 -0.28 -12.83
C ILE A 23 -3.98 -1.66 -13.44
N HIS A 24 -3.32 -1.94 -14.55
CA HIS A 24 -3.43 -3.24 -15.22
C HIS A 24 -2.69 -4.32 -14.42
N MET A 25 -3.43 -5.37 -14.06
CA MET A 25 -2.89 -6.53 -13.34
C MET A 25 -2.35 -7.52 -14.36
N GLU A 26 -1.06 -7.83 -14.28
CA GLU A 26 -0.42 -8.81 -15.16
C GLU A 26 -0.46 -10.23 -14.56
N PRO A 27 -0.49 -11.28 -15.39
CA PRO A 27 -0.33 -12.65 -14.91
C PRO A 27 0.96 -12.81 -14.09
N GLY A 28 0.84 -13.38 -12.89
CA GLY A 28 1.98 -13.57 -11.98
C GLY A 28 2.25 -12.41 -11.03
N MET A 29 1.52 -11.29 -11.14
CA MET A 29 1.63 -10.18 -10.20
C MET A 29 1.19 -10.62 -8.79
N THR A 30 2.08 -10.46 -7.80
CA THR A 30 1.76 -10.79 -6.41
C THR A 30 0.96 -9.69 -5.73
N PHE A 31 0.39 -9.97 -4.55
CA PHE A 31 -0.27 -8.95 -3.74
C PHE A 31 0.62 -7.75 -3.43
N ILE A 32 1.90 -8.00 -3.12
CA ILE A 32 2.87 -6.94 -2.85
C ILE A 32 3.19 -6.12 -4.11
N ASP A 33 3.19 -6.74 -5.29
CA ASP A 33 3.38 -6.02 -6.54
C ASP A 33 2.20 -5.11 -6.86
N MET A 34 0.96 -5.59 -6.63
CA MET A 34 -0.25 -4.76 -6.73
C MET A 34 -0.17 -3.56 -5.77
N TRP A 35 0.24 -3.79 -4.52
CA TRP A 35 0.42 -2.72 -3.54
C TRP A 35 1.45 -1.70 -3.99
N LYS A 36 2.62 -2.13 -4.47
CA LYS A 36 3.66 -1.24 -5.02
C LYS A 36 3.14 -0.40 -6.17
N ALA A 37 2.43 -1.02 -7.12
CA ALA A 37 1.82 -0.31 -8.23
C ALA A 37 0.82 0.75 -7.74
N LEU A 38 -0.06 0.37 -6.80
CA LEU A 38 -1.05 1.27 -6.23
C LEU A 38 -0.42 2.50 -5.57
N ILE A 39 0.53 2.33 -4.65
CA ILE A 39 1.12 3.46 -3.92
C ILE A 39 1.88 4.43 -4.83
N THR A 40 2.27 4.05 -6.04
CA THR A 40 2.86 5.00 -7.00
C THR A 40 1.84 5.96 -7.60
N LYS A 41 0.57 5.55 -7.67
CA LYS A 41 -0.53 6.33 -8.27
C LYS A 41 -1.28 7.21 -7.27
N LEU A 42 -1.20 6.86 -5.98
CA LEU A 42 -1.89 7.60 -4.94
C LEU A 42 -1.28 8.99 -4.71
N ASP A 43 -2.13 9.96 -4.43
CA ASP A 43 -1.73 11.29 -3.99
C ASP A 43 -1.23 11.28 -2.53
N HIS A 44 -0.54 12.35 -2.14
CA HIS A 44 0.03 12.45 -0.79
C HIS A 44 -1.04 12.40 0.32
N PRO A 45 -2.19 13.09 0.22
CA PRO A 45 -3.26 12.96 1.20
C PRO A 45 -3.74 11.52 1.42
N THR A 46 -3.97 10.76 0.35
CA THR A 46 -4.42 9.37 0.47
C THR A 46 -3.35 8.49 1.11
N LYS A 47 -2.08 8.71 0.78
CA LYS A 47 -0.95 8.00 1.41
C LYS A 47 -0.89 8.23 2.91
N MET A 48 -1.08 9.47 3.36
CA MET A 48 -1.10 9.81 4.79
C MET A 48 -2.21 9.06 5.53
N VAL A 49 -3.42 9.00 4.95
CA VAL A 49 -4.54 8.26 5.54
C VAL A 49 -4.25 6.76 5.61
N LEU A 50 -3.71 6.18 4.54
CA LEU A 50 -3.34 4.76 4.52
C LEU A 50 -2.25 4.43 5.53
N LYS A 51 -1.26 5.30 5.67
CA LYS A 51 -0.18 5.15 6.65
C LYS A 51 -0.73 5.02 8.07
N THR A 52 -1.64 5.92 8.47
CA THR A 52 -2.28 5.89 9.79
C THR A 52 -3.04 4.57 10.00
N ARG A 53 -3.84 4.14 9.03
CA ARG A 53 -4.61 2.89 9.12
C ARG A 53 -3.71 1.65 9.24
N LEU A 54 -2.64 1.59 8.45
CA LEU A 54 -1.67 0.49 8.54
C LEU A 54 -1.01 0.44 9.93
N GLN A 55 -0.68 1.60 10.51
CA GLN A 55 -0.13 1.66 11.87
C GLN A 55 -1.12 1.15 12.91
N GLU A 56 -2.40 1.52 12.81
CA GLU A 56 -3.47 1.00 13.67
C GLU A 56 -3.61 -0.53 13.54
N ASP A 57 -3.65 -1.05 12.31
CA ASP A 57 -3.78 -2.49 12.05
C ASP A 57 -2.58 -3.30 12.59
N ILE A 58 -1.36 -2.72 12.55
CA ILE A 58 -0.15 -3.31 13.14
C ILE A 58 -0.25 -3.35 14.66
N VAL A 59 -0.69 -2.26 15.30
CA VAL A 59 -0.88 -2.20 16.76
C VAL A 59 -1.92 -3.24 17.21
N HIS A 60 -2.96 -3.44 16.40
CA HIS A 60 -3.98 -4.48 16.64
C HIS A 60 -3.55 -5.90 16.23
N GLN A 61 -2.28 -6.10 15.84
CA GLN A 61 -1.69 -7.39 15.46
C GLN A 61 -2.50 -8.14 14.39
N ARG A 62 -3.08 -7.41 13.43
CA ARG A 62 -3.95 -8.01 12.40
C ARG A 62 -3.19 -8.82 11.34
N GLY A 63 -1.87 -8.67 11.27
CA GLY A 63 -0.99 -9.51 10.45
C GLY A 63 0.35 -8.84 10.13
N SER A 64 1.37 -9.64 9.80
CA SER A 64 2.70 -9.13 9.42
C SER A 64 2.71 -8.39 8.09
N VAL A 65 1.77 -8.70 7.18
CA VAL A 65 1.67 -8.05 5.86
C VAL A 65 1.47 -6.54 5.96
N PHE A 66 0.76 -6.07 6.99
CA PHE A 66 0.49 -4.64 7.21
C PHE A 66 1.79 -3.88 7.47
N ALA A 67 2.74 -4.50 8.20
CA ALA A 67 4.05 -3.92 8.44
C ALA A 67 4.88 -3.84 7.15
N GLU A 68 4.83 -4.87 6.30
CA GLU A 68 5.50 -4.84 5.00
C GLU A 68 4.94 -3.74 4.09
N MET A 69 3.61 -3.62 4.02
CA MET A 69 2.93 -2.58 3.26
C MET A 69 3.32 -1.17 3.73
N LEU A 70 3.39 -0.96 5.04
CA LEU A 70 3.80 0.31 5.64
C LEU A 70 5.24 0.66 5.24
N VAL A 71 6.18 -0.30 5.34
CA VAL A 71 7.58 -0.08 4.96
C VAL A 71 7.70 0.31 3.49
N LEU A 72 6.94 -0.32 2.60
CA LEU A 72 6.95 0.00 1.17
C LEU A 72 6.41 1.42 0.89
N LEU A 73 5.33 1.80 1.58
CA LEU A 73 4.76 3.14 1.49
C LEU A 73 5.76 4.21 1.93
N GLU A 74 6.41 4.04 3.08
CA GLU A 74 7.39 5.00 3.60
C GLU A 74 8.64 5.12 2.73
N LYS A 75 9.10 4.02 2.14
CA LYS A 75 10.22 4.04 1.18
C LYS A 75 9.86 4.87 -0.05
N GLN A 76 8.66 4.69 -0.59
CA GLN A 76 8.18 5.44 -1.77
C GLN A 76 8.12 6.95 -1.48
N GLU A 77 7.65 7.35 -0.29
CA GLU A 77 7.60 8.76 0.11
C GLU A 77 8.99 9.39 0.27
N LYS A 78 9.96 8.65 0.82
CA LYS A 78 11.35 9.11 0.95
C LYS A 78 11.97 9.36 -0.43
N SER A 79 11.84 8.39 -1.33
CA SER A 79 12.35 8.51 -2.70
C SER A 79 11.69 9.66 -3.48
N ALA A 80 10.38 9.89 -3.31
CA ALA A 80 9.70 11.02 -3.95
C ALA A 80 10.22 12.38 -3.45
N LYS A 81 10.53 12.51 -2.15
CA LYS A 81 11.06 13.74 -1.56
C LYS A 81 12.51 14.02 -1.95
N GLU A 82 13.31 12.98 -2.14
CA GLU A 82 14.71 13.11 -2.60
C GLU A 82 14.78 13.57 -4.05
N SER A 83 13.94 13.01 -4.93
CA SER A 83 13.87 13.43 -6.33
C SER A 83 13.44 14.89 -6.51
N GLN A 84 12.61 15.43 -5.61
CA GLN A 84 12.20 16.84 -5.65
C GLN A 84 13.29 17.82 -5.18
N LYS A 85 14.28 17.37 -4.40
CA LYS A 85 15.38 18.23 -3.91
C LYS A 85 16.52 18.40 -4.91
N GLN A 86 16.63 17.52 -5.91
CA GLN A 86 17.69 17.59 -6.92
C GLN A 86 17.32 18.46 -8.14
N THR A 87 16.06 18.87 -8.25
CA THR A 87 15.54 19.70 -9.36
C THR A 87 15.26 21.16 -8.97
N GLY A 88 15.61 21.56 -7.75
CA GLY A 88 15.40 22.92 -7.21
C GLY A 88 16.69 23.72 -7.11
#